data_AF-A0A0K2V8K8-F1
#
_entry.id   AF-A0A0K2V8K8-F1
#
_cell.length_a   1.000
_cell.length_b   1.000
_cell.length_c   1.000
_cell.angle_alpha   90.00
_cell.angle_beta   90.00
_cell.angle_gamma   90.00
#
_symmetry.space_group_name_H-M   'P 1'
#
loop_
_entity.id
_entity.type
_entity.pdbx_description
1 polymer ?
#
loop_
_entity_poly.entity_id
_entity_poly.type
_entity_poly.pdbx_seq_one_letter_code
_entity_poly.pdbx_strand_id
1 'polypeptide(L)'
;EMLHILGFAHEQTRPDRDQFVQIYWSRIKRDSISNYFRAIDINARERPPVCDPRSTQTSFDNCYSGFKTRTFGLEYDYGSIMHYGLDDFTTTGQDTMRVLRPVPTGIVIGNRKGMTNLDALKVKMRYDCNEDPEKKTTRKPSVECKDIYRECPLYKNQCKTNQFIKDGCKVSCGECTECYDMYRNCPDMKHLCGELDAITKGCKLTCRLC
;
A
#
# COMPACT_ATOMS: atom_id res chain seq x y z
N GLU A 1 -2.41 1.16 -8.94
CA GLU A 1 -0.93 1.19 -9.06
C GLU A 1 -0.15 0.73 -7.82
N MET A 2 -0.38 1.25 -6.60
CA MET A 2 0.49 0.90 -5.45
C MET A 2 0.66 -0.61 -5.18
N LEU A 3 -0.42 -1.39 -5.35
CA LEU A 3 -0.35 -2.86 -5.18
C LEU A 3 0.54 -3.53 -6.25
N HIS A 4 0.64 -2.99 -7.46
CA HIS A 4 1.59 -3.50 -8.46
C HIS A 4 3.05 -3.30 -8.03
N ILE A 5 3.36 -2.16 -7.40
CA ILE A 5 4.70 -1.89 -6.83
C ILE A 5 5.03 -2.92 -5.73
N LEU A 6 4.04 -3.33 -4.95
CA LEU A 6 4.18 -4.38 -3.94
C LEU A 6 4.20 -5.81 -4.52
N GLY A 7 4.12 -5.95 -5.85
CA GLY A 7 4.22 -7.23 -6.54
C GLY A 7 2.91 -7.98 -6.71
N PHE A 8 1.75 -7.32 -6.59
CA PHE A 8 0.44 -7.93 -6.86
C PHE A 8 0.04 -7.75 -8.32
N ALA A 9 -0.32 -8.86 -8.96
CA ALA A 9 -0.89 -8.89 -10.30
C ALA A 9 -2.42 -8.70 -10.25
N HIS A 10 -3.04 -8.53 -11.42
CA HIS A 10 -4.49 -8.39 -11.52
C HIS A 10 -5.23 -9.68 -11.12
N GLU A 11 -6.37 -9.55 -10.46
CA GLU A 11 -7.10 -10.69 -9.89
C GLU A 11 -7.54 -11.70 -10.98
N GLN A 12 -7.96 -11.24 -12.16
CA GLN A 12 -8.35 -12.10 -13.28
C GLN A 12 -7.18 -12.87 -13.93
N THR A 13 -5.95 -12.62 -13.49
CA THR A 13 -4.76 -13.36 -13.94
C THR A 13 -4.38 -14.50 -12.97
N ARG A 14 -5.18 -14.75 -11.93
CA ARG A 14 -4.93 -15.83 -10.99
C ARG A 14 -4.90 -17.22 -11.68
N PRO A 15 -4.16 -18.20 -11.12
CA PRO A 15 -4.09 -19.55 -11.68
C PRO A 15 -5.43 -20.28 -11.72
N ASP A 16 -6.29 -19.99 -10.74
CA ASP A 16 -7.61 -20.58 -10.53
C ASP A 16 -8.75 -19.74 -11.16
N ARG A 17 -8.43 -18.65 -11.88
CA ARG A 17 -9.43 -17.69 -12.39
C ARG A 17 -10.50 -18.34 -13.26
N ASP A 18 -10.17 -19.39 -14.03
CA ASP A 18 -11.10 -20.09 -14.92
C ASP A 18 -12.26 -20.78 -14.17
N GLN A 19 -12.18 -20.92 -12.84
CA GLN A 19 -13.28 -21.39 -12.00
C GLN A 19 -14.31 -20.29 -11.66
N PHE A 20 -13.96 -19.02 -11.91
CA PHE A 20 -14.67 -17.84 -11.45
C PHE A 20 -15.08 -16.90 -12.59
N VAL A 21 -14.24 -16.80 -13.62
CA VAL A 21 -14.47 -15.99 -14.82
C VAL A 21 -14.05 -16.75 -16.08
N GLN A 22 -14.75 -16.50 -17.19
CA GLN A 22 -14.36 -16.95 -18.51
C GLN A 22 -13.97 -15.75 -19.37
N ILE A 23 -12.88 -15.88 -20.13
CA ILE A 23 -12.38 -14.84 -21.03
C ILE A 23 -12.92 -15.03 -22.45
N TYR A 24 -13.38 -13.95 -23.06
CA TYR A 24 -13.76 -13.88 -24.46
C TYR A 24 -12.62 -13.31 -25.30
N TRP A 25 -11.63 -14.15 -25.61
CA TRP A 25 -10.40 -13.78 -26.31
C TRP A 25 -10.62 -13.00 -27.62
N SER A 26 -11.69 -13.31 -28.37
CA SER A 26 -12.04 -12.63 -29.63
C SER A 26 -12.52 -11.19 -29.46
N ARG A 27 -12.89 -10.77 -28.24
CA ARG A 27 -13.39 -9.42 -27.94
C ARG A 27 -12.30 -8.51 -27.39
N ILE A 28 -11.12 -9.04 -27.06
CA ILE A 28 -10.00 -8.28 -26.51
C ILE A 28 -9.15 -7.72 -27.67
N LYS A 29 -8.71 -6.46 -27.53
CA LYS A 29 -7.73 -5.87 -28.46
C LYS A 29 -6.48 -6.74 -28.58
N ARG A 30 -6.02 -6.96 -29.81
CA ARG A 30 -4.94 -7.92 -30.10
C ARG A 30 -3.63 -7.61 -29.37
N ASP A 31 -3.32 -6.32 -29.20
CA ASP A 31 -2.16 -5.82 -28.46
C ASP A 31 -2.29 -5.95 -26.93
N SER A 32 -3.49 -6.21 -26.43
CA SER A 32 -3.83 -6.24 -25.00
C SER A 32 -4.12 -7.65 -24.47
N ILE A 33 -4.08 -8.67 -25.33
CA ILE A 33 -4.35 -10.07 -24.96
C ILE A 33 -3.45 -10.56 -23.83
N SER A 34 -2.18 -10.12 -23.79
CA SER A 34 -1.26 -10.53 -22.73
C SER A 34 -1.67 -10.09 -21.33
N ASN A 35 -2.52 -9.05 -21.20
CA ASN A 35 -3.04 -8.59 -19.91
C ASN A 35 -4.00 -9.60 -19.25
N TYR A 36 -4.45 -10.60 -20.01
CA TYR A 36 -5.39 -11.63 -19.58
C TYR A 36 -4.74 -13.00 -19.37
N PHE A 37 -3.44 -13.13 -19.64
CA PHE A 37 -2.72 -14.38 -19.42
C PHE A 37 -2.67 -14.69 -17.93
N ARG A 38 -3.15 -15.88 -17.56
CA ARG A 38 -3.07 -16.33 -16.17
C ARG A 38 -1.62 -16.65 -15.78
N ALA A 39 -1.29 -16.42 -14.52
CA ALA A 39 -0.12 -16.99 -13.88
C ALA A 39 -0.37 -18.45 -13.48
N ILE A 40 0.66 -19.15 -13.01
CA ILE A 40 0.51 -20.46 -12.35
C ILE A 40 0.78 -20.34 -10.85
N ASP A 41 0.22 -21.26 -10.07
CA ASP A 41 0.57 -21.35 -8.65
C ASP A 41 2.05 -21.76 -8.52
N ILE A 42 2.75 -21.21 -7.53
CA ILE A 42 4.16 -21.51 -7.29
C ILE A 42 4.39 -23.01 -7.04
N ASN A 43 3.39 -23.70 -6.49
CA ASN A 43 3.40 -25.12 -6.18
C ASN A 43 2.68 -25.97 -7.24
N ALA A 44 2.31 -25.39 -8.39
CA ALA A 44 1.66 -26.12 -9.46
C ALA A 44 2.58 -27.26 -9.97
N ARG A 45 2.03 -28.48 -9.98
CA ARG A 45 2.71 -29.67 -10.51
C ARG A 45 2.78 -29.63 -12.03
N GLU A 46 1.68 -29.23 -12.65
CA GLU A 46 1.58 -29.07 -14.10
C GLU A 46 1.98 -27.65 -14.49
N ARG A 47 2.76 -27.56 -15.57
CA ARG A 47 3.21 -26.28 -16.13
C ARG A 47 2.83 -26.25 -17.61
N PRO A 48 1.73 -25.54 -17.96
CA PRO A 48 1.39 -25.34 -19.35
C PRO A 48 2.50 -24.54 -20.07
N PRO A 49 2.52 -24.51 -21.41
CA PRO A 49 3.45 -23.66 -22.15
C PRO A 49 3.24 -22.16 -21.84
N VAL A 50 4.29 -21.36 -22.02
CA VAL A 50 4.18 -19.90 -21.94
C VAL A 50 3.39 -19.38 -23.15
N CYS A 51 2.46 -18.46 -22.92
CA CYS A 51 1.66 -17.85 -23.97
C CYS A 51 2.53 -16.97 -24.90
N ASP A 52 2.38 -17.14 -26.21
CA ASP A 52 2.93 -16.21 -27.20
C ASP A 52 1.84 -15.25 -27.68
N PRO A 53 1.88 -13.95 -27.31
CA PRO A 53 0.87 -12.98 -27.72
C PRO A 53 0.86 -12.71 -29.23
N ARG A 54 1.94 -13.07 -29.95
CA ARG A 54 2.02 -12.93 -31.42
C ARG A 54 1.51 -14.14 -32.17
N SER A 55 1.18 -15.23 -31.47
CA SER A 55 0.69 -16.46 -32.11
C SER A 55 -0.67 -16.25 -32.78
N THR A 56 -0.99 -17.05 -33.80
CA THR A 56 -2.30 -17.02 -34.47
C THR A 56 -3.41 -17.70 -33.66
N GLN A 57 -3.16 -18.04 -32.39
CA GLN A 57 -4.13 -18.70 -31.52
C GLN A 57 -5.32 -17.77 -31.22
N THR A 58 -6.50 -18.41 -31.14
CA THR A 58 -7.79 -17.77 -30.85
C THR A 58 -8.23 -17.93 -29.39
N SER A 59 -7.55 -18.78 -28.62
CA SER A 59 -7.70 -18.92 -27.17
C SER A 59 -6.33 -19.11 -26.52
N PHE A 60 -6.20 -18.64 -25.28
CA PHE A 60 -4.99 -18.70 -24.46
C PHE A 60 -5.24 -19.37 -23.10
N ASP A 61 -6.26 -20.23 -23.01
CA ASP A 61 -6.65 -20.89 -21.75
C ASP A 61 -5.64 -21.99 -21.34
N ASN A 62 -4.96 -22.59 -22.32
CA ASN A 62 -4.01 -23.69 -22.15
C ASN A 62 -2.55 -23.25 -22.06
N CYS A 63 -2.30 -21.96 -21.85
CA CYS A 63 -0.97 -21.41 -21.63
C CYS A 63 -0.96 -20.50 -20.39
N TYR A 64 0.21 -20.02 -20.00
CA TYR A 64 0.34 -19.07 -18.89
C TYR A 64 1.31 -17.93 -19.23
N SER A 65 1.27 -16.87 -18.44
CA SER A 65 2.02 -15.62 -18.66
C SER A 65 3.54 -15.73 -18.52
N GLY A 66 4.07 -16.88 -18.07
CA GLY A 66 5.45 -17.03 -17.64
C GLY A 66 5.66 -16.71 -16.15
N PHE A 67 4.70 -16.04 -15.49
CA PHE A 67 4.78 -15.67 -14.09
C PHE A 67 4.19 -16.75 -13.16
N LYS A 68 4.74 -16.80 -11.95
CA LYS A 68 4.24 -17.63 -10.84
C LYS A 68 3.67 -16.73 -9.75
N THR A 69 2.62 -17.18 -9.08
CA THR A 69 1.98 -16.45 -7.99
C THR A 69 1.58 -17.39 -6.86
N ARG A 70 1.14 -16.82 -5.74
CA ARG A 70 0.51 -17.52 -4.61
C ARG A 70 -0.84 -16.88 -4.37
N THR A 71 -1.89 -17.69 -4.24
CA THR A 71 -3.21 -17.20 -3.81
C THR A 71 -3.34 -17.09 -2.29
N PHE A 72 -2.36 -17.62 -1.55
CA PHE A 72 -2.37 -17.74 -0.09
C PHE A 72 -3.57 -18.54 0.46
N GLY A 73 -4.24 -19.33 -0.39
CA GLY A 73 -5.46 -20.04 -0.03
C GLY A 73 -6.68 -19.12 0.11
N LEU A 74 -6.58 -17.85 -0.29
CA LEU A 74 -7.69 -16.90 -0.25
C LEU A 74 -8.62 -17.08 -1.44
N GLU A 75 -9.91 -16.85 -1.21
CA GLU A 75 -10.94 -16.90 -2.24
C GLU A 75 -10.69 -15.88 -3.36
N TYR A 76 -11.35 -16.08 -4.50
CA TYR A 76 -11.31 -15.15 -5.62
C TYR A 76 -12.08 -13.88 -5.30
N ASP A 77 -11.41 -12.73 -5.38
CA ASP A 77 -11.98 -11.46 -4.97
C ASP A 77 -12.51 -10.66 -6.17
N TYR A 78 -13.79 -10.86 -6.50
CA TYR A 78 -14.48 -10.09 -7.54
C TYR A 78 -14.42 -8.57 -7.33
N GLY A 79 -14.34 -8.11 -6.08
CA GLY A 79 -14.33 -6.69 -5.73
C GLY A 79 -12.94 -6.07 -5.61
N SER A 80 -11.89 -6.88 -5.80
CA SER A 80 -10.50 -6.44 -5.67
C SER A 80 -10.26 -5.17 -6.49
N ILE A 81 -9.51 -4.23 -5.93
CA ILE A 81 -9.06 -3.05 -6.68
C ILE A 81 -8.16 -3.43 -7.87
N MET A 82 -7.65 -4.67 -7.86
CA MET A 82 -6.81 -5.27 -8.90
C MET A 82 -7.61 -6.08 -9.91
N HIS A 83 -8.93 -6.16 -9.80
CA HIS A 83 -9.76 -6.84 -10.78
C HIS A 83 -10.13 -5.88 -11.92
N TYR A 84 -9.98 -6.34 -13.17
CA TYR A 84 -10.48 -5.61 -14.34
C TYR A 84 -12.01 -5.49 -14.35
N GLY A 85 -12.52 -4.46 -15.02
CA GLY A 85 -13.91 -4.40 -15.44
C GLY A 85 -14.25 -5.53 -16.43
N LEU A 86 -15.53 -5.79 -16.62
CA LEU A 86 -15.97 -6.88 -17.50
C LEU A 86 -15.70 -6.59 -18.98
N ASP A 87 -15.57 -5.32 -19.36
CA ASP A 87 -15.40 -4.79 -20.72
C ASP A 87 -14.00 -4.18 -20.97
N ASP A 88 -13.08 -4.29 -20.00
CA ASP A 88 -11.74 -3.71 -20.12
C ASP A 88 -11.03 -4.26 -21.38
N PHE A 89 -10.39 -3.37 -22.14
CA PHE A 89 -9.69 -3.68 -23.41
C PHE A 89 -10.57 -4.28 -24.53
N THR A 90 -11.89 -4.09 -24.47
CA THR A 90 -12.80 -4.46 -25.55
C THR A 90 -12.55 -3.66 -26.84
N THR A 91 -12.82 -4.26 -27.99
CA THR A 91 -12.87 -3.58 -29.30
C THR A 91 -14.26 -3.07 -29.66
N THR A 92 -15.32 -3.62 -29.07
CA THR A 92 -16.71 -3.42 -29.49
C THR A 92 -17.61 -2.86 -28.40
N GLY A 93 -17.08 -2.60 -27.20
CA GLY A 93 -17.87 -2.19 -26.03
C GLY A 93 -18.56 -3.36 -25.32
N GLN A 94 -18.35 -4.59 -25.80
CA GLN A 94 -18.87 -5.81 -25.17
C GLN A 94 -17.92 -6.33 -24.11
N ASP A 95 -18.48 -7.01 -23.12
CA ASP A 95 -17.72 -7.72 -22.10
C ASP A 95 -16.66 -8.65 -22.73
N THR A 96 -15.42 -8.49 -22.27
CA THR A 96 -14.25 -9.33 -22.54
C THR A 96 -14.15 -10.50 -21.57
N MET A 97 -14.91 -10.48 -20.47
CA MET A 97 -15.03 -11.60 -19.54
C MET A 97 -16.45 -11.73 -19.00
N ARG A 98 -16.84 -12.94 -18.59
CA ARG A 98 -18.06 -13.17 -17.82
C ARG A 98 -17.77 -13.88 -16.52
N VAL A 99 -18.62 -13.66 -15.52
CA VAL A 99 -18.59 -14.41 -14.26
C VAL A 99 -19.23 -15.79 -14.43
N LEU A 100 -18.66 -16.78 -13.75
CA LEU A 100 -19.13 -18.17 -13.75
C LEU A 100 -19.83 -18.55 -12.45
N ARG A 101 -19.60 -17.79 -11.37
CA ARG A 101 -20.24 -17.97 -10.06
C ARG A 101 -20.99 -16.71 -9.64
N PRO A 102 -21.99 -16.82 -8.75
CA PRO A 102 -22.69 -15.66 -8.22
C PRO A 102 -21.72 -14.69 -7.54
N VAL A 103 -21.81 -13.41 -7.91
CA VAL A 103 -21.06 -12.33 -7.27
C VAL A 103 -21.78 -11.97 -5.96
N PRO A 104 -21.08 -11.90 -4.81
CA PRO A 104 -21.71 -11.53 -3.54
C PRO A 104 -22.39 -10.16 -3.59
N THR A 105 -23.47 -9.99 -2.83
CA THR A 105 -24.23 -8.73 -2.78
C THR A 105 -23.35 -7.56 -2.36
N GLY A 106 -23.46 -6.44 -3.09
CA GLY A 106 -22.71 -5.22 -2.81
C GLY A 106 -21.29 -5.19 -3.40
N ILE A 107 -20.84 -6.27 -4.04
CA ILE A 107 -19.55 -6.29 -4.74
C ILE A 107 -19.69 -5.71 -6.14
N VAL A 108 -18.74 -4.83 -6.50
CA VAL A 108 -18.63 -4.21 -7.82
C VAL A 108 -17.34 -4.71 -8.48
N ILE A 109 -17.47 -5.41 -9.61
CA ILE A 109 -16.34 -5.81 -10.44
C ILE A 109 -15.76 -4.57 -11.13
N GLY A 110 -14.43 -4.48 -11.22
CA GLY A 110 -13.76 -3.28 -11.73
C GLY A 110 -13.76 -2.12 -10.73
N ASN A 111 -13.89 -2.41 -9.43
CA ASN A 111 -13.81 -1.42 -8.37
C ASN A 111 -12.52 -0.58 -8.45
N ARG A 112 -12.67 0.74 -8.32
CA ARG A 112 -11.57 1.73 -8.26
C ARG A 112 -11.66 2.66 -7.03
N LYS A 113 -12.60 2.42 -6.12
CA LYS A 113 -12.81 3.26 -4.93
C LYS A 113 -11.79 2.99 -3.83
N GLY A 114 -11.34 1.74 -3.69
CA GLY A 114 -10.41 1.35 -2.65
C GLY A 114 -10.19 -0.16 -2.58
N MET A 115 -9.19 -0.56 -1.79
CA MET A 115 -8.88 -1.96 -1.52
C MET A 115 -10.02 -2.65 -0.77
N THR A 116 -10.24 -3.92 -1.06
CA THR A 116 -11.09 -4.79 -0.24
C THR A 116 -10.35 -5.28 1.01
N ASN A 117 -11.09 -5.95 1.91
CA ASN A 117 -10.47 -6.67 3.01
C ASN A 117 -9.54 -7.80 2.54
N LEU A 118 -9.87 -8.46 1.41
CA LEU A 118 -9.03 -9.51 0.84
C LEU A 118 -7.76 -8.96 0.18
N ASP A 119 -7.81 -7.79 -0.45
CA ASP A 119 -6.61 -7.08 -0.92
C ASP A 119 -5.65 -6.81 0.25
N ALA A 120 -6.17 -6.22 1.34
CA ALA A 120 -5.36 -5.94 2.53
C ALA A 120 -4.82 -7.22 3.17
N LEU A 121 -5.61 -8.29 3.23
CA LEU A 121 -5.19 -9.57 3.77
C LEU A 121 -4.09 -10.22 2.93
N LYS A 122 -4.19 -10.18 1.59
CA LYS A 122 -3.12 -10.63 0.68
C LYS A 122 -1.80 -9.91 0.95
N VAL A 123 -1.84 -8.58 1.15
CA VAL A 123 -0.64 -7.79 1.51
C VAL A 123 -0.07 -8.26 2.85
N LYS A 124 -0.91 -8.39 3.87
CA LYS A 124 -0.49 -8.85 5.21
C LYS A 124 0.17 -10.22 5.15
N MET A 125 -0.42 -11.18 4.42
CA MET A 125 0.12 -12.53 4.26
C MET A 125 1.41 -12.55 3.42
N ARG A 126 1.56 -11.65 2.45
CA ARG A 126 2.76 -11.60 1.60
C ARG A 126 3.98 -11.04 2.33
N TYR A 127 3.76 -10.12 3.27
CA TYR A 127 4.79 -9.38 4.00
C TYR A 127 4.89 -9.78 5.47
N ASP A 128 4.27 -10.90 5.86
CA ASP A 128 4.27 -11.43 7.22
C ASP A 128 3.98 -10.34 8.27
N CYS A 129 2.95 -9.53 7.99
CA CYS A 129 2.55 -8.46 8.89
C CYS A 129 1.96 -9.07 10.17
N ASN A 130 2.82 -9.30 11.16
CA ASN A 130 2.41 -9.60 12.52
C ASN A 130 1.71 -8.37 13.06
N GLU A 131 0.38 -8.46 13.25
CA GLU A 131 -0.36 -7.48 14.03
C GLU A 131 0.11 -7.59 15.47
N ASP A 132 1.20 -6.89 15.79
CA ASP A 132 1.45 -6.48 17.16
C ASP A 132 0.47 -5.32 17.41
N PRO A 133 -0.61 -5.53 18.19
CA PRO A 133 -1.62 -4.51 18.43
C PRO A 133 -1.07 -3.24 19.10
N GLU A 134 0.16 -3.27 19.62
CA GLU A 134 0.86 -2.12 20.19
C GLU A 134 1.76 -1.39 19.18
N LYS A 135 2.12 -2.02 18.06
CA LYS A 135 3.02 -1.43 17.05
C LYS A 135 2.24 -0.58 16.04
N LYS A 136 1.86 0.61 16.47
CA LYS A 136 1.48 1.69 15.56
C LYS A 136 2.72 2.11 14.75
N THR A 137 2.72 1.86 13.44
CA THR A 137 3.78 2.30 12.51
C THR A 137 3.80 3.80 12.30
N THR A 138 2.67 4.47 12.57
CA THR A 138 2.68 5.90 12.89
C THR A 138 3.36 6.04 14.24
N ARG A 139 4.65 6.42 14.25
CA ARG A 139 5.18 7.10 15.44
C ARG A 139 4.19 8.22 15.75
N LYS A 140 3.59 8.19 16.95
CA LYS A 140 3.05 9.42 17.55
C LYS A 140 4.12 10.49 17.28
N PRO A 141 3.78 11.66 16.69
CA PRO A 141 4.79 12.66 16.38
C PRO A 141 5.67 12.80 17.60
N SER A 142 6.97 12.50 17.46
CA SER A 142 7.89 12.81 18.54
C SER A 142 7.71 14.30 18.79
N VAL A 143 7.62 14.68 20.07
CA VAL A 143 7.56 16.07 20.52
C VAL A 143 8.92 16.74 20.31
N GLU A 144 9.50 16.54 19.13
CA GLU A 144 10.73 17.19 18.72
C GLU A 144 10.30 18.51 18.10
N CYS A 145 10.10 19.50 18.99
CA CYS A 145 9.92 20.87 18.58
C CYS A 145 11.23 21.38 17.96
N LYS A 146 11.32 21.34 16.63
CA LYS A 146 12.47 21.86 15.88
C LYS A 146 12.03 22.56 14.62
N ASP A 147 12.87 23.46 14.15
CA ASP A 147 12.80 24.00 12.80
C ASP A 147 13.40 22.97 11.82
N ILE A 148 12.65 22.64 10.77
CA ILE A 148 13.04 21.67 9.74
C ILE A 148 13.94 22.33 8.69
N TYR A 149 13.81 23.64 8.49
CA TYR A 149 14.58 24.42 7.51
C TYR A 149 15.58 25.35 8.20
N ARG A 150 16.76 25.52 7.60
CA ARG A 150 17.80 26.42 8.15
C ARG A 150 17.40 27.88 8.08
N GLU A 151 16.57 28.25 7.11
CA GLU A 151 16.12 29.62 6.87
C GLU A 151 14.90 30.01 7.72
N CYS A 152 14.40 29.13 8.58
CA CYS A 152 13.25 29.39 9.46
C CYS A 152 13.33 30.72 10.25
N PRO A 153 14.50 31.17 10.75
CA PRO A 153 14.62 32.48 11.38
C PRO A 153 14.25 33.68 10.48
N LEU A 154 14.32 33.53 9.16
CA LEU A 154 13.97 34.56 8.17
C LEU A 154 12.47 34.56 7.83
N TYR A 155 11.75 33.47 8.10
CA TYR A 155 10.35 33.29 7.72
C TYR A 155 9.34 33.60 8.83
N LYS A 156 9.78 34.23 9.94
CA LYS A 156 8.94 34.58 11.09
C LYS A 156 7.65 35.32 10.71
N ASN A 157 7.74 36.22 9.73
CA ASN A 157 6.60 37.02 9.27
C ASN A 157 5.55 36.20 8.50
N GLN A 158 5.90 35.00 8.04
CA GLN A 158 5.04 34.12 7.25
C GLN A 158 4.35 33.03 8.09
N CYS A 159 4.67 32.93 9.38
CA CYS A 159 4.12 31.91 10.28
C CYS A 159 2.59 31.95 10.43
N LYS A 160 1.97 33.11 10.19
CA LYS A 160 0.51 33.27 10.26
C LYS A 160 -0.21 33.11 8.92
N THR A 161 0.51 33.27 7.81
CA THR A 161 -0.07 33.29 6.45
C THR A 161 0.25 32.03 5.66
N ASN A 162 1.32 31.32 6.00
CA ASN A 162 1.79 30.14 5.28
C ASN A 162 1.85 28.93 6.22
N GLN A 163 0.87 28.04 6.07
CA GLN A 163 0.75 26.83 6.89
C GLN A 163 1.97 25.89 6.74
N PHE A 164 2.61 25.86 5.57
CA PHE A 164 3.82 25.07 5.35
C PHE A 164 5.00 25.59 6.18
N ILE A 165 5.16 26.91 6.27
CA ILE A 165 6.16 27.54 7.15
C ILE A 165 5.81 27.29 8.60
N LYS A 166 4.53 27.41 8.99
CA LYS A 166 4.07 27.14 10.35
C LYS A 166 4.37 25.71 10.81
N ASP A 167 4.16 24.73 9.93
CA ASP A 167 4.38 23.31 10.23
C ASP A 167 5.86 22.92 10.20
N GLY A 168 6.65 23.57 9.34
CA GLY A 168 8.09 23.31 9.18
C GLY A 168 9.02 24.14 10.08
N CYS A 169 8.59 25.30 10.58
CA CYS A 169 9.40 26.23 11.37
C CYS A 169 8.81 26.42 12.77
N LYS A 170 8.56 25.33 13.49
CA LYS A 170 7.79 25.35 14.75
C LYS A 170 8.44 26.19 15.87
N VAL A 171 9.77 26.24 15.93
CA VAL A 171 10.52 27.03 16.92
C VAL A 171 10.52 28.49 16.50
N SER A 172 10.90 28.78 15.24
CA SER A 172 10.95 30.14 14.72
C SER A 172 9.58 30.81 14.67
N CYS A 173 8.51 30.04 14.48
CA CYS A 173 7.13 30.51 14.51
C CYS A 173 6.54 30.61 15.92
N GLY A 174 7.26 30.17 16.96
CA GLY A 174 6.80 30.22 18.35
C GLY A 174 5.68 29.23 18.67
N GLU A 175 5.48 28.21 17.83
CA GLU A 175 4.48 27.15 18.06
C GLU A 175 4.94 26.21 19.18
N CYS A 176 6.25 26.16 19.45
CA CYS A 176 6.82 25.45 20.59
C CYS A 176 8.25 25.93 20.88
N THR A 177 8.84 25.50 22.00
CA THR A 177 10.24 25.77 22.38
C THR A 177 11.10 24.55 22.11
N GLU A 178 12.34 24.73 21.62
CA GLU A 178 13.28 23.60 21.44
C GLU A 178 13.39 22.78 22.71
N CYS A 179 13.10 21.49 22.60
CA CYS A 179 13.20 20.54 23.69
C CYS A 179 14.51 19.78 23.60
N TYR A 180 15.45 20.11 24.46
CA TYR A 180 16.72 19.41 24.57
C TYR A 180 17.18 19.31 26.02
N ASP A 181 18.08 18.37 26.24
CA ASP A 181 18.85 18.25 27.47
C ASP A 181 20.09 19.13 27.38
N MET A 182 20.25 20.07 28.31
CA MET A 182 21.41 20.97 28.37
C MET A 182 22.71 20.23 28.72
N TYR A 183 22.62 19.08 29.40
CA TYR A 183 23.78 18.29 29.81
C TYR A 183 23.81 16.93 29.11
N ARG A 184 25.00 16.49 28.67
CA ARG A 184 25.15 15.21 27.96
C ARG A 184 24.82 13.99 28.82
N ASN A 185 24.97 14.10 30.14
CA ASN A 185 24.68 13.06 31.12
C ASN A 185 23.27 13.14 31.72
N CYS A 186 22.39 13.97 31.15
CA CYS A 186 20.98 13.99 31.55
C CYS A 186 20.32 12.60 31.60
N PRO A 187 20.57 11.66 30.67
CA PRO A 187 20.00 10.31 30.74
C PRO A 187 20.30 9.55 32.04
N ASP A 188 21.48 9.75 32.62
CA ASP A 188 21.89 9.10 33.87
C ASP A 188 21.22 9.75 35.10
N MET A 189 20.80 11.01 34.96
CA MET A 189 20.19 11.84 36.01
C MET A 189 18.67 11.83 35.99
N LYS A 190 18.04 10.96 35.19
CA LYS A 190 16.59 10.87 35.05
C LYS A 190 15.83 10.71 36.37
N HIS A 191 16.44 10.03 37.34
CA HIS A 191 15.85 9.81 38.66
C HIS A 191 15.72 11.10 39.50
N LEU A 192 16.45 12.16 39.17
CA LEU A 192 16.44 13.44 39.88
C LEU A 192 15.42 14.45 39.31
N CYS A 193 14.67 14.06 38.28
CA CYS A 193 13.62 14.88 37.67
C CYS A 193 12.49 15.14 38.67
N GLY A 194 12.20 16.41 38.95
CA GLY A 194 11.21 16.83 39.96
C GLY A 194 11.77 16.95 41.38
N GLU A 195 12.95 16.38 41.65
CA GLU A 195 13.63 16.47 42.95
C GLU A 195 14.65 17.62 42.98
N LEU A 196 15.41 17.80 41.90
CA LEU A 196 16.36 18.91 41.77
C LEU A 196 15.92 19.88 40.67
N ASP A 197 15.68 21.13 41.04
CA ASP A 197 15.20 22.18 40.12
C ASP A 197 16.20 22.42 38.96
N ALA A 198 17.50 22.29 39.22
CA ALA A 198 18.55 22.39 38.20
C ALA A 198 18.49 21.27 37.14
N ILE A 199 18.22 20.02 37.54
CA ILE A 199 18.04 18.89 36.61
C ILE A 199 16.70 18.99 35.90
N THR A 200 15.65 19.36 36.62
CA THR A 200 14.30 19.55 36.06
C THR A 200 14.30 20.63 34.98
N LYS A 201 14.99 21.75 35.19
CA LYS A 201 15.10 22.82 34.18
C LYS A 201 16.13 22.53 33.09
N GLY A 202 17.22 21.82 33.42
CA GLY A 202 18.33 21.55 32.53
C GLY A 202 18.18 20.30 31.67
N CYS A 203 17.39 19.31 32.08
CA CYS A 203 17.22 18.03 31.39
C CYS A 203 15.77 17.84 30.92
N LYS A 204 15.23 18.81 30.19
CA LYS A 204 13.80 18.86 29.83
C LYS A 204 13.35 17.65 29.02
N LEU A 205 14.19 17.16 28.12
CA LEU A 205 13.91 16.00 27.27
C LEU A 205 13.95 14.71 28.10
N THR A 206 14.98 14.51 28.93
CA THR A 206 15.09 13.35 29.81
C THR A 206 13.98 13.32 30.87
N CYS A 207 13.62 14.48 31.41
CA CYS A 207 12.57 14.63 32.43
C CYS A 207 11.14 14.61 31.86
N ARG A 208 10.98 14.47 30.53
CA ARG A 208 9.66 14.47 29.85
C ARG A 208 8.83 15.71 30.16
N LEU A 209 9.50 16.85 30.32
CA LEU A 209 8.87 18.16 30.48
C LEU A 209 8.57 18.81 29.12
N CYS A 210 8.85 18.05 28.07
CA CYS A 210 8.27 18.05 26.74
C CYS A 210 8.02 16.56 26.39
#